data_AF-A0A9N8Z275-F1
#
_entry.id   AF-A0A9N8Z275-F1
#
_cell.length_a   1.000
_cell.length_b   1.000
_cell.length_c   1.000
_cell.angle_alpha   90.00
_cell.angle_beta   90.00
_cell.angle_gamma   90.00
#
_symmetry.space_group_name_H-M   'P 1'
#
loop_
_entity.id
_entity.type
_entity.pdbx_description
1 polymer ?
#
loop_
_entity_poly.entity_id
_entity_poly.type
_entity_poly.pdbx_seq_one_letter_code
_entity_poly.pdbx_strand_id
1 'polypeptide(L)'
;MEDITMMDANQPDKQSNIHPILNTYATIILPNLFNLARPTHLSFPEQLGPNVLPMPSVAPEITSSLATVHLRAIECINNFLLIMVDNVEDKWWFTQHREDAKQAWAFLFELGGQVTGKGIGEPGQENRAKILDALIGCLWTLTRGLEGNVPVTGDQIHSLIGCYELGVYNTMRVKIIGTLGVIARRQNAINDNKLIGTFLLNILSSLKNDLASPECVIEVLNAIYDIYADKDFDYDEPVFVQGGYLPLLESMTKSIDKRTSRDLRLRADEAYENLIAFIKYKKDERHN
;
A
#
# COMPACT_ATOMS: atom_id res chain seq x y z
N MET A 1 31.68 56.08 19.25
CA MET A 1 32.64 55.17 18.61
C MET A 1 31.88 53.87 18.48
N GLU A 2 31.39 53.63 17.26
CA GLU A 2 30.48 52.53 16.93
C GLU A 2 31.26 51.21 17.02
N ASP A 3 30.83 50.32 17.91
CA ASP A 3 31.31 48.93 17.92
C ASP A 3 30.54 48.15 16.86
N ILE A 4 31.29 47.74 15.85
CA ILE A 4 30.86 46.99 14.68
C ILE A 4 30.38 45.61 15.13
N THR A 5 29.10 45.35 14.92
CA THR A 5 28.50 44.02 14.94
C THR A 5 29.23 43.14 13.93
N MET A 6 30.06 42.22 14.42
CA MET A 6 30.57 41.10 13.65
C MET A 6 29.36 40.25 13.23
N MET A 7 28.98 40.36 11.96
CA MET A 7 28.13 39.38 11.30
C MET A 7 28.78 38.02 11.45
N ASP A 8 28.12 37.13 12.17
CA ASP A 8 28.45 35.71 12.26
C ASP A 8 28.21 35.08 10.88
N ALA A 9 29.22 35.23 10.02
CA ALA A 9 29.27 34.61 8.71
C ALA A 9 29.78 33.17 8.89
N ASN A 10 29.00 32.23 8.34
CA ASN A 10 29.28 30.79 8.22
C ASN A 10 28.86 29.92 9.41
N GLN A 11 27.56 29.79 9.64
CA GLN A 11 27.04 28.43 9.82
C GLN A 11 26.73 27.88 8.41
N PRO A 12 27.46 26.87 7.92
CA PRO A 12 27.05 26.21 6.68
C PRO A 12 25.66 25.61 6.92
N ASP A 13 24.71 25.95 6.05
CA ASP A 13 23.40 25.34 5.97
C ASP A 13 23.54 23.82 6.07
N LYS A 14 23.17 23.25 7.22
CA LYS A 14 23.15 21.79 7.44
C LYS A 14 22.12 21.07 6.55
N GLN A 15 21.38 21.81 5.70
CA GLN A 15 20.34 21.31 4.82
C GLN A 15 20.77 21.12 3.36
N SER A 16 21.92 21.64 2.92
CA SER A 16 22.23 21.79 1.48
C SER A 16 23.09 20.67 0.86
N ASN A 17 23.33 19.56 1.57
CA ASN A 17 24.13 18.43 1.08
C ASN A 17 23.34 17.13 0.93
N ILE A 18 22.03 17.20 0.68
CA ILE A 18 21.24 16.01 0.40
C ILE A 18 21.55 15.53 -1.04
N HIS A 19 22.37 14.47 -1.06
CA HIS A 19 22.81 13.59 -2.15
C HIS A 19 22.50 14.04 -3.60
N PRO A 20 23.49 14.59 -4.34
CA PRO A 20 23.39 14.88 -5.77
C PRO A 20 22.85 13.72 -6.62
N ILE A 21 23.13 12.48 -6.21
CA ILE A 21 22.62 11.25 -6.85
C ILE A 21 21.10 11.12 -6.66
N LEU A 22 20.59 11.33 -5.44
CA LEU A 22 19.16 11.25 -5.16
C LEU A 22 18.40 12.36 -5.89
N ASN A 23 18.96 13.57 -5.91
CA ASN A 23 18.37 14.68 -6.64
C ASN A 23 18.35 14.41 -8.16
N THR A 24 19.45 13.89 -8.72
CA THR A 24 19.50 13.47 -10.13
C THR A 24 18.45 12.40 -10.42
N TYR A 25 18.31 11.42 -9.54
CA TYR A 25 17.32 10.36 -9.72
C TYR A 25 15.89 10.92 -9.68
N ALA A 26 15.57 11.75 -8.68
CA ALA A 26 14.24 12.33 -8.51
C ALA A 26 13.85 13.27 -9.65
N THR A 27 14.79 14.08 -10.15
CA THR A 27 14.50 15.14 -11.15
C THR A 27 14.66 14.70 -12.60
N ILE A 28 15.50 13.70 -12.88
CA ILE A 28 15.81 13.28 -14.25
C ILE A 28 15.34 11.85 -14.49
N ILE A 29 15.68 10.90 -13.64
CA ILE A 29 15.42 9.47 -13.90
C ILE A 29 13.94 9.14 -13.66
N LEU A 30 13.40 9.53 -12.52
CA LEU A 30 12.06 9.19 -12.09
C LEU A 30 10.96 9.67 -13.06
N PRO A 31 11.00 10.91 -13.60
CA PRO A 31 10.03 11.35 -14.61
C PRO A 31 10.06 10.49 -15.88
N ASN A 32 11.26 10.07 -16.31
CA ASN A 32 11.40 9.19 -17.47
C ASN A 32 10.87 7.78 -17.20
N LEU A 33 11.02 7.27 -15.97
CA LEU A 33 10.41 6.00 -15.57
C LEU A 33 8.89 6.09 -15.57
N PHE A 34 8.29 7.20 -15.10
CA PHE A 34 6.85 7.39 -15.20
C PHE A 34 6.35 7.41 -16.64
N ASN A 35 7.11 8.02 -17.57
CA ASN A 35 6.78 7.97 -19.00
C ASN A 35 6.85 6.53 -19.55
N LEU A 36 7.89 5.77 -19.20
CA LEU A 36 8.04 4.38 -19.61
C LEU A 36 7.02 3.44 -18.94
N ALA A 37 6.47 3.80 -17.79
CA ALA A 37 5.45 3.02 -17.11
C ALA A 37 4.07 3.10 -17.79
N ARG A 38 3.80 4.12 -18.62
CA ARG A 38 2.50 4.32 -19.28
C ARG A 38 2.22 3.24 -20.35
N PRO A 39 1.15 2.43 -20.19
CA PRO A 39 0.67 1.46 -21.14
C PRO A 39 0.42 2.08 -22.50
N THR A 40 0.72 1.32 -23.53
CA THR A 40 0.31 1.61 -24.90
C THR A 40 -0.71 0.59 -25.36
N HIS A 41 -1.55 0.94 -26.35
CA HIS A 41 -2.49 0.01 -26.99
C HIS A 41 -1.78 -1.23 -27.59
N LEU A 42 -0.48 -1.12 -27.90
CA LEU A 42 0.34 -2.24 -28.38
C LEU A 42 0.72 -3.22 -27.26
N SER A 43 0.93 -2.71 -26.04
CA SER A 43 1.25 -3.53 -24.85
C SER A 43 0.02 -4.12 -24.18
N PHE A 44 -1.10 -3.40 -24.23
CA PHE A 44 -2.38 -3.80 -23.63
C PHE A 44 -3.52 -3.54 -24.61
N PRO A 45 -3.77 -4.49 -25.54
CA PRO A 45 -4.86 -4.37 -26.50
C PRO A 45 -6.21 -4.18 -25.79
N GLU A 46 -7.11 -3.43 -26.42
CA GLU A 46 -8.45 -3.18 -25.87
C GLU A 46 -9.23 -4.48 -25.69
N GLN A 47 -9.88 -4.60 -24.54
CA GLN A 47 -10.77 -5.71 -24.23
C GLN A 47 -12.18 -5.30 -24.63
N LEU A 48 -12.65 -5.78 -25.78
CA LEU A 48 -13.94 -5.42 -26.36
C LEU A 48 -15.12 -5.96 -25.52
N GLY A 49 -15.57 -5.22 -24.51
CA GLY A 49 -16.83 -5.53 -23.81
C GLY A 49 -16.89 -6.89 -23.06
N PRO A 50 -18.05 -7.28 -22.49
CA PRO A 50 -18.19 -8.47 -21.61
C PRO A 50 -18.21 -9.82 -22.32
N ASN A 51 -18.54 -9.82 -23.61
CA ASN A 51 -18.86 -11.04 -24.35
C ASN A 51 -17.96 -11.26 -25.58
N VAL A 52 -16.87 -10.51 -25.73
CA VAL A 52 -15.91 -10.69 -26.83
C VAL A 52 -14.62 -11.25 -26.26
N LEU A 53 -14.17 -12.37 -26.81
CA LEU A 53 -12.86 -12.93 -26.50
C LEU A 53 -11.77 -11.88 -26.76
N PRO A 54 -10.77 -11.74 -25.89
CA PRO A 54 -9.68 -10.80 -26.11
C PRO A 54 -9.06 -11.06 -27.47
N MET A 55 -9.00 -10.03 -28.31
CA MET A 55 -8.42 -10.15 -29.64
C MET A 55 -6.92 -10.47 -29.48
N PRO A 56 -6.41 -11.57 -30.06
CA PRO A 56 -4.99 -11.87 -29.99
C PRO A 56 -4.19 -10.72 -30.58
N SER A 57 -3.06 -10.39 -29.96
CA SER A 57 -2.15 -9.41 -30.55
C SER A 57 -1.69 -9.87 -31.93
N VAL A 58 -1.65 -8.94 -32.88
CA VAL A 58 -1.10 -9.17 -34.23
C VAL A 58 0.42 -9.46 -34.17
N ALA A 59 1.09 -9.04 -33.10
CA ALA A 59 2.51 -9.30 -32.84
C ALA A 59 2.75 -9.65 -31.35
N PRO A 60 2.44 -10.89 -30.93
CA PRO A 60 2.46 -11.31 -29.52
C PRO A 60 3.79 -11.07 -28.81
N GLU A 61 4.91 -11.34 -29.47
CA GLU A 61 6.26 -11.18 -28.90
C GLU A 61 6.58 -9.71 -28.65
N ILE A 62 6.19 -8.83 -29.58
CA ILE A 62 6.38 -7.38 -29.44
C ILE A 62 5.50 -6.84 -28.31
N THR A 63 4.22 -7.23 -28.29
CA THR A 63 3.27 -6.86 -27.22
C THR A 63 3.80 -7.28 -25.84
N SER A 64 4.26 -8.53 -25.71
CA SER A 64 4.80 -9.04 -24.45
C SER A 64 6.09 -8.32 -24.03
N SER A 65 6.96 -8.01 -24.99
CA SER A 65 8.19 -7.25 -24.73
C SER A 65 7.89 -5.82 -24.27
N LEU A 66 6.95 -5.13 -24.90
CA LEU A 66 6.52 -3.80 -24.48
C LEU A 66 5.87 -3.81 -23.09
N ALA A 67 5.00 -4.77 -22.81
CA ALA A 67 4.44 -4.96 -21.48
C ALA A 67 5.52 -5.19 -20.42
N THR A 68 6.59 -5.91 -20.78
CA THR A 68 7.75 -6.11 -19.90
C THR A 68 8.50 -4.79 -19.65
N VAL A 69 8.67 -3.93 -20.66
CA VAL A 69 9.28 -2.60 -20.48
C VAL A 69 8.49 -1.77 -19.45
N HIS A 70 7.16 -1.73 -19.56
CA HIS A 70 6.30 -1.03 -18.61
C HIS A 70 6.43 -1.62 -17.19
N LEU A 71 6.42 -2.95 -17.07
CA LEU A 71 6.61 -3.63 -15.79
C LEU A 71 7.96 -3.28 -15.14
N ARG A 72 9.07 -3.32 -15.90
CA ARG A 72 10.40 -2.98 -15.36
C ARG A 72 10.49 -1.52 -14.92
N ALA A 73 9.85 -0.61 -15.65
CA ALA A 73 9.79 0.79 -15.25
C ALA A 73 9.07 0.96 -13.89
N ILE A 74 7.94 0.27 -13.69
CA ILE A 74 7.18 0.30 -12.43
C ILE A 74 7.98 -0.35 -11.29
N GLU A 75 8.67 -1.46 -11.54
CA GLU A 75 9.55 -2.08 -10.54
C GLU A 75 10.70 -1.15 -10.14
N CYS A 76 11.28 -0.41 -11.09
CA CYS A 76 12.29 0.61 -10.78
C CYS A 76 11.72 1.76 -9.95
N ILE A 77 10.51 2.24 -10.27
CA ILE A 77 9.80 3.22 -9.44
C ILE A 77 9.61 2.68 -8.03
N ASN A 78 9.12 1.44 -7.89
CA ASN A 78 8.91 0.82 -6.58
C ASN A 78 10.20 0.74 -5.75
N ASN A 79 11.32 0.34 -6.39
CA ASN A 79 12.62 0.30 -5.72
C ASN A 79 13.07 1.68 -5.24
N PHE A 80 12.88 2.72 -6.06
CA PHE A 80 13.16 4.09 -5.65
C PHE A 80 12.31 4.48 -4.44
N LEU A 81 10.99 4.25 -4.50
CA LEU A 81 10.07 4.57 -3.41
C LEU A 81 10.45 3.84 -2.11
N LEU A 82 10.83 2.56 -2.20
CA LEU A 82 11.23 1.75 -1.05
C LEU A 82 12.49 2.32 -0.39
N ILE A 83 13.50 2.65 -1.18
CA ILE A 83 14.73 3.27 -0.67
C ILE A 83 14.39 4.62 -0.01
N MET A 84 13.52 5.43 -0.62
CA MET A 84 13.16 6.75 -0.08
C MET A 84 12.39 6.65 1.24
N VAL A 85 11.59 5.60 1.45
CA VAL A 85 10.81 5.45 2.70
C VAL A 85 11.57 4.72 3.80
N ASP A 86 12.40 3.73 3.46
CA ASP A 86 13.01 2.81 4.44
C ASP A 86 14.49 3.08 4.71
N ASN A 87 15.22 3.74 3.80
CA ASN A 87 16.67 3.88 3.90
C ASN A 87 17.18 5.32 3.92
N VAL A 88 16.40 6.28 3.40
CA VAL A 88 16.81 7.69 3.36
C VAL A 88 16.27 8.42 4.58
N GLU A 89 17.16 9.16 5.23
CA GLU A 89 16.85 9.98 6.41
C GLU A 89 15.69 10.95 6.14
N ASP A 90 14.84 11.14 7.16
CA ASP A 90 13.65 12.01 7.13
C ASP A 90 12.68 11.74 5.96
N LYS A 91 12.76 10.56 5.34
CA LYS A 91 11.98 10.22 4.14
C LYS A 91 12.09 11.34 3.09
N TRP A 92 13.32 11.84 2.86
CA TRP A 92 13.62 13.08 2.12
C TRP A 92 12.69 13.39 0.93
N TRP A 93 12.45 12.44 0.03
CA TRP A 93 11.60 12.68 -1.14
C TRP A 93 10.13 12.94 -0.75
N PHE A 94 9.61 12.25 0.25
CA PHE A 94 8.24 12.45 0.74
C PHE A 94 8.08 13.76 1.52
N THR A 95 9.15 14.27 2.14
CA THR A 95 9.14 15.52 2.90
C THR A 95 9.41 16.75 2.01
N GLN A 96 10.43 16.70 1.15
CA GLN A 96 10.84 17.80 0.29
C GLN A 96 10.09 17.85 -1.04
N HIS A 97 9.69 16.68 -1.58
CA HIS A 97 8.98 16.54 -2.86
C HIS A 97 7.56 15.99 -2.65
N ARG A 98 6.88 16.46 -1.59
CA ARG A 98 5.56 15.94 -1.19
C ARG A 98 4.51 16.01 -2.31
N GLU A 99 4.48 17.09 -3.08
CA GLU A 99 3.52 17.23 -4.17
C GLU A 99 3.82 16.28 -5.32
N ASP A 100 5.09 15.98 -5.60
CA ASP A 100 5.49 14.96 -6.58
C ASP A 100 5.04 13.56 -6.11
N ALA A 101 5.15 13.27 -4.81
CA ALA A 101 4.66 12.02 -4.22
C ALA A 101 3.13 11.87 -4.31
N LYS A 102 2.38 12.97 -4.13
CA LYS A 102 0.92 13.00 -4.33
C LYS A 102 0.55 12.83 -5.81
N GLN A 103 1.30 13.44 -6.73
CA GLN A 103 1.09 13.24 -8.16
C GLN A 103 1.40 11.81 -8.59
N ALA A 104 2.45 11.19 -8.01
CA ALA A 104 2.77 9.79 -8.24
C ALA A 104 1.61 8.88 -7.80
N TRP A 105 0.96 9.17 -6.66
CA TRP A 105 -0.25 8.45 -6.23
C TRP A 105 -1.36 8.52 -7.28
N ALA A 106 -1.72 9.72 -7.73
CA ALA A 106 -2.76 9.93 -8.73
C ALA A 106 -2.43 9.21 -10.05
N PHE A 107 -1.19 9.33 -10.51
CA PHE A 107 -0.68 8.66 -11.71
C PHE A 107 -0.81 7.13 -11.61
N LEU A 108 -0.41 6.53 -10.49
CA LEU A 108 -0.44 5.07 -10.34
C LEU A 108 -1.87 4.53 -10.29
N PHE A 109 -2.83 5.28 -9.76
CA PHE A 109 -4.25 4.92 -9.82
C PHE A 109 -4.83 5.03 -11.25
N GLU A 110 -4.52 6.11 -11.97
CA GLU A 110 -4.89 6.27 -13.39
C GLU A 110 -4.35 5.09 -14.22
N LEU A 111 -3.08 4.78 -14.01
CA LEU A 111 -2.38 3.67 -14.62
C LEU A 111 -3.02 2.32 -14.26
N GLY A 112 -3.33 2.10 -12.99
CA GLY A 112 -4.07 0.94 -12.52
C GLY A 112 -5.38 0.76 -13.28
N GLY A 113 -6.17 1.83 -13.42
CA GLY A 113 -7.43 1.82 -14.17
C GLY A 113 -7.31 1.40 -15.63
N GLN A 114 -6.20 1.75 -16.31
CA GLN A 114 -5.93 1.35 -17.70
C GLN A 114 -5.52 -0.12 -17.83
N VAL A 115 -4.86 -0.66 -16.80
CA VAL A 115 -4.37 -2.05 -16.80
C VAL A 115 -5.43 -3.01 -16.27
N THR A 116 -6.27 -2.57 -15.33
CA THR A 116 -7.43 -3.35 -14.86
C THR A 116 -8.35 -3.67 -16.02
N GLY A 117 -8.76 -4.93 -16.10
CA GLY A 117 -9.49 -5.47 -17.24
C GLY A 117 -10.08 -6.84 -16.92
N LYS A 118 -10.73 -7.46 -17.90
CA LYS A 118 -11.27 -8.81 -17.83
C LYS A 118 -10.17 -9.86 -17.88
N GLY A 119 -10.41 -10.98 -17.21
CA GLY A 119 -9.53 -12.14 -17.24
C GLY A 119 -8.18 -11.92 -16.59
N ILE A 120 -8.06 -11.06 -15.57
CA ILE A 120 -6.82 -10.96 -14.78
C ILE A 120 -6.54 -12.35 -14.17
N GLY A 121 -5.41 -12.95 -14.52
CA GLY A 121 -5.04 -14.31 -14.13
C GLY A 121 -5.43 -15.41 -15.14
N GLU A 122 -6.12 -15.06 -16.23
CA GLU A 122 -6.36 -15.97 -17.35
C GLU A 122 -5.14 -16.06 -18.28
N PRO A 123 -4.98 -17.17 -19.02
CA PRO A 123 -3.92 -17.31 -20.02
C PRO A 123 -3.92 -16.16 -21.03
N GLY A 124 -2.76 -15.54 -21.24
CA GLY A 124 -2.59 -14.37 -22.11
C GLY A 124 -2.80 -13.01 -21.44
N GLN A 125 -3.20 -12.96 -20.16
CA GLN A 125 -3.32 -11.72 -19.36
C GLN A 125 -2.29 -11.65 -18.21
N GLU A 126 -1.26 -12.50 -18.23
CA GLU A 126 -0.28 -12.63 -17.16
C GLU A 126 0.46 -11.31 -16.90
N ASN A 127 0.73 -10.55 -17.96
CA ASN A 127 1.39 -9.26 -17.85
C ASN A 127 0.52 -8.21 -17.13
N ARG A 128 -0.82 -8.29 -17.23
CA ARG A 128 -1.72 -7.39 -16.48
C ARG A 128 -1.64 -7.69 -14.98
N ALA A 129 -1.69 -8.97 -14.59
CA ALA A 129 -1.59 -9.37 -13.19
C ALA A 129 -0.24 -8.94 -12.58
N LYS A 130 0.86 -9.13 -13.30
CA LYS A 130 2.20 -8.70 -12.86
C LYS A 130 2.31 -7.18 -12.68
N ILE A 131 1.80 -6.41 -13.65
CA ILE A 131 1.82 -4.95 -13.55
C ILE A 131 0.96 -4.49 -12.38
N LEU A 132 -0.25 -5.04 -12.20
CA LEU A 132 -1.10 -4.67 -11.06
C LEU A 132 -0.40 -4.98 -9.73
N ASP A 133 0.24 -6.13 -9.57
CA ASP A 133 1.00 -6.45 -8.35
C ASP A 133 2.16 -5.47 -8.10
N ALA A 134 2.84 -5.01 -9.16
CA ALA A 134 3.90 -4.01 -9.06
C ALA A 134 3.35 -2.60 -8.72
N LEU A 135 2.22 -2.21 -9.31
CA LEU A 135 1.53 -0.96 -9.02
C LEU A 135 1.05 -0.89 -7.57
N ILE A 136 0.40 -1.96 -7.09
CA ILE A 136 -0.01 -2.05 -5.68
C ILE A 136 1.22 -1.96 -4.75
N GLY A 137 2.35 -2.55 -5.13
CA GLY A 137 3.61 -2.39 -4.39
C GLY A 137 4.04 -0.93 -4.28
N CYS A 138 3.96 -0.17 -5.38
CA CYS A 138 4.24 1.26 -5.37
C CYS A 138 3.26 2.03 -4.48
N LEU A 139 1.95 1.74 -4.59
CA LEU A 139 0.91 2.39 -3.79
C LEU A 139 1.11 2.16 -2.29
N TRP A 140 1.40 0.93 -1.88
CA TRP A 140 1.70 0.64 -0.48
C TRP A 140 2.91 1.42 0.02
N THR A 141 3.96 1.50 -0.79
CA THR A 141 5.16 2.25 -0.44
C THR A 141 4.88 3.75 -0.35
N LEU A 142 4.08 4.29 -1.27
CA LEU A 142 3.63 5.68 -1.22
C LEU A 142 2.79 5.98 0.02
N THR A 143 1.89 5.09 0.45
CA THR A 143 1.11 5.33 1.68
C THR A 143 2.00 5.37 2.90
N ARG A 144 3.01 4.49 2.99
CA ARG A 144 4.01 4.51 4.08
C ARG A 144 4.85 5.79 4.11
N GLY A 145 5.11 6.38 2.95
CA GLY A 145 5.86 7.64 2.84
C GLY A 145 5.03 8.89 3.11
N LEU A 146 3.78 8.93 2.62
CA LEU A 146 2.85 10.07 2.77
C LEU A 146 2.08 10.04 4.10
N GLU A 147 1.90 8.86 4.69
CA GLU A 147 1.17 8.60 5.93
C GLU A 147 -0.22 9.25 5.95
N GLY A 148 -0.47 10.16 6.89
CA GLY A 148 -1.75 10.87 7.00
C GLY A 148 -2.10 11.76 5.80
N ASN A 149 -1.16 12.00 4.89
CA ASN A 149 -1.28 12.97 3.78
C ASN A 149 -1.59 12.30 2.43
N VAL A 150 -1.94 11.01 2.41
CA VAL A 150 -2.28 10.31 1.16
C VAL A 150 -3.52 10.97 0.53
N PRO A 151 -3.45 11.40 -0.74
CA PRO A 151 -4.55 12.09 -1.42
C PRO A 151 -5.57 11.08 -1.96
N VAL A 152 -6.18 10.31 -1.06
CA VAL A 152 -7.26 9.37 -1.41
C VAL A 152 -8.49 10.15 -1.85
N THR A 153 -9.04 9.82 -3.00
CA THR A 153 -10.22 10.48 -3.58
C THR A 153 -11.24 9.47 -4.08
N GLY A 154 -12.53 9.84 -4.06
CA GLY A 154 -13.60 9.09 -4.73
C GLY A 154 -13.67 7.62 -4.31
N ASP A 155 -13.82 6.72 -5.29
CA ASP A 155 -14.00 5.27 -5.10
C ASP A 155 -12.67 4.49 -5.00
N GLN A 156 -11.55 5.13 -4.69
CA GLN A 156 -10.23 4.47 -4.66
C GLN A 156 -10.14 3.36 -3.60
N ILE A 157 -10.76 3.54 -2.43
CA ILE A 157 -10.82 2.51 -1.38
C ILE A 157 -11.60 1.29 -1.87
N HIS A 158 -12.78 1.52 -2.49
CA HIS A 158 -13.56 0.45 -3.10
C HIS A 158 -12.79 -0.25 -4.23
N SER A 159 -12.02 0.48 -5.03
CA SER A 159 -11.20 -0.08 -6.09
C SER A 159 -10.09 -0.98 -5.54
N LEU A 160 -9.43 -0.59 -4.44
CA LEU A 160 -8.44 -1.42 -3.76
C LEU A 160 -9.06 -2.68 -3.17
N ILE A 161 -10.21 -2.56 -2.51
CA ILE A 161 -10.97 -3.70 -1.99
C ILE A 161 -11.37 -4.65 -3.14
N GLY A 162 -11.87 -4.14 -4.25
CA GLY A 162 -12.17 -4.94 -5.44
C GLY A 162 -10.93 -5.64 -6.02
N CYS A 163 -9.78 -4.96 -6.02
CA CYS A 163 -8.52 -5.56 -6.43
C CYS A 163 -8.05 -6.69 -5.51
N TYR A 164 -8.41 -6.67 -4.22
CA TYR A 164 -8.09 -7.77 -3.30
C TYR A 164 -8.82 -9.05 -3.70
N GLU A 165 -10.12 -8.94 -4.01
CA GLU A 165 -10.95 -10.07 -4.45
C GLU A 165 -10.47 -10.66 -5.79
N LEU A 166 -10.04 -9.79 -6.71
CA LEU A 166 -9.44 -10.18 -8.00
C LEU A 166 -7.98 -10.64 -7.87
N GLY A 167 -7.34 -10.42 -6.72
CA GLY A 167 -5.91 -10.64 -6.53
C GLY A 167 -5.51 -12.08 -6.82
N VAL A 168 -4.65 -12.26 -7.83
CA VAL A 168 -4.16 -13.58 -8.27
C VAL A 168 -3.10 -14.12 -7.32
N TYR A 169 -2.30 -13.24 -6.72
CA TYR A 169 -1.18 -13.59 -5.85
C TYR A 169 -1.46 -13.17 -4.41
N ASN A 170 -1.12 -14.03 -3.44
CA ASN A 170 -1.19 -13.68 -2.01
C ASN A 170 -0.33 -12.46 -1.68
N THR A 171 0.81 -12.28 -2.35
CA THR A 171 1.66 -11.10 -2.20
C THR A 171 0.93 -9.82 -2.56
N MET A 172 0.13 -9.81 -3.62
CA MET A 172 -0.68 -8.66 -4.02
C MET A 172 -1.73 -8.34 -2.96
N ARG A 173 -2.42 -9.37 -2.45
CA ARG A 173 -3.42 -9.23 -1.39
C ARG A 173 -2.83 -8.63 -0.11
N VAL A 174 -1.67 -9.12 0.33
CA VAL A 174 -0.93 -8.56 1.49
C VAL A 174 -0.61 -7.08 1.26
N LYS A 175 -0.07 -6.70 0.09
CA LYS A 175 0.23 -5.29 -0.21
C LYS A 175 -1.03 -4.41 -0.22
N ILE A 176 -2.17 -4.93 -0.66
CA ILE A 176 -3.46 -4.20 -0.60
C ILE A 176 -3.89 -3.99 0.85
N ILE A 177 -3.82 -5.03 1.69
CA ILE A 177 -4.12 -4.93 3.12
C ILE A 177 -3.23 -3.86 3.77
N GLY A 178 -1.92 -3.92 3.53
CA GLY A 178 -0.98 -2.92 4.05
C GLY A 178 -1.26 -1.51 3.54
N THR A 179 -1.63 -1.35 2.26
CA THR A 179 -2.03 -0.05 1.67
C THR A 179 -3.24 0.52 2.40
N LEU A 180 -4.30 -0.29 2.54
CA LEU A 180 -5.54 0.10 3.21
C LEU A 180 -5.32 0.37 4.70
N GLY A 181 -4.48 -0.43 5.36
CA GLY A 181 -4.12 -0.26 6.76
C GLY A 181 -3.55 1.13 7.04
N VAL A 182 -2.63 1.60 6.20
CA VAL A 182 -2.08 2.96 6.34
C VAL A 182 -3.12 4.04 6.06
N ILE A 183 -3.99 3.86 5.05
CA ILE A 183 -5.06 4.82 4.71
C ILE A 183 -6.07 4.97 5.86
N ALA A 184 -6.40 3.88 6.54
CA ALA A 184 -7.37 3.87 7.64
C ALA A 184 -6.91 4.66 8.87
N ARG A 185 -5.61 4.96 9.01
CA ARG A 185 -5.06 5.78 10.11
C ARG A 185 -5.28 7.27 9.96
N ARG A 186 -5.81 7.73 8.82
CA ARG A 186 -6.04 9.15 8.58
C ARG A 186 -7.10 9.70 9.53
N GLN A 187 -6.74 10.75 10.26
CA GLN A 187 -7.67 11.52 11.08
C GLN A 187 -8.66 12.27 10.19
N ASN A 188 -9.85 12.55 10.73
CA ASN A 188 -11.00 13.16 10.07
C ASN A 188 -11.56 12.33 8.89
N ALA A 189 -11.32 11.02 8.89
CA ALA A 189 -11.75 10.09 7.84
C ALA A 189 -12.49 8.86 8.41
N ILE A 190 -13.36 9.09 9.40
CA ILE A 190 -14.06 8.03 10.16
C ILE A 190 -14.82 7.03 9.25
N ASN A 191 -15.46 7.52 8.18
CA ASN A 191 -16.19 6.65 7.25
C ASN A 191 -15.25 5.71 6.47
N ASP A 192 -14.10 6.22 6.02
CA ASP A 192 -13.08 5.45 5.34
C ASP A 192 -12.47 4.41 6.30
N ASN A 193 -12.16 4.83 7.53
CA ASN A 193 -11.68 3.94 8.58
C ASN A 193 -12.68 2.81 8.86
N LYS A 194 -13.98 3.11 8.98
CA LYS A 194 -15.03 2.11 9.19
C LYS A 194 -15.16 1.12 8.04
N LEU A 195 -15.12 1.62 6.80
CA LEU A 195 -15.19 0.78 5.60
C LEU A 195 -14.00 -0.20 5.56
N ILE A 196 -12.79 0.31 5.76
CA ILE A 196 -11.57 -0.50 5.75
C ILE A 196 -11.54 -1.46 6.95
N GLY A 197 -11.83 -0.99 8.15
CA GLY A 197 -11.86 -1.80 9.37
C GLY A 197 -12.84 -2.98 9.27
N THR A 198 -14.03 -2.74 8.71
CA THR A 198 -15.02 -3.79 8.48
C THR A 198 -14.51 -4.82 7.45
N PHE A 199 -13.90 -4.34 6.37
CA PHE A 199 -13.28 -5.21 5.36
C PHE A 199 -12.17 -6.08 5.96
N LEU A 200 -11.28 -5.51 6.77
CA LEU A 200 -10.21 -6.22 7.46
C LEU A 200 -10.77 -7.33 8.38
N LEU A 201 -11.79 -7.03 9.18
CA LEU A 201 -12.45 -8.05 10.02
C LEU A 201 -13.16 -9.15 9.22
N ASN A 202 -13.68 -8.84 8.04
CA ASN A 202 -14.26 -9.85 7.15
C ASN A 202 -13.20 -10.82 6.60
N ILE A 203 -11.99 -10.35 6.32
CA ILE A 203 -10.85 -11.22 5.95
C ILE A 203 -10.55 -12.17 7.10
N LEU A 204 -10.48 -11.67 8.32
CA LEU A 204 -10.21 -12.49 9.50
C LEU A 204 -11.31 -13.52 9.77
N SER A 205 -12.58 -13.14 9.54
CA SER A 205 -13.71 -14.06 9.68
C SER A 205 -13.66 -15.18 8.63
N SER A 206 -13.10 -14.89 7.45
CA SER A 206 -12.88 -15.86 6.37
C SER A 206 -11.79 -16.90 6.68
N LEU A 207 -10.96 -16.70 7.72
CA LEU A 207 -10.02 -17.71 8.22
C LEU A 207 -10.74 -19.01 8.62
N LYS A 208 -11.94 -18.91 9.20
CA LYS A 208 -12.71 -20.09 9.64
C LYS A 208 -13.09 -21.04 8.49
N ASN A 209 -13.05 -20.55 7.26
CA ASN A 209 -13.40 -21.30 6.06
C ASN A 209 -12.17 -21.63 5.19
N ASP A 210 -10.95 -21.43 5.69
CA ASP A 210 -9.68 -21.58 4.95
C ASP A 210 -9.59 -20.74 3.66
N LEU A 211 -10.36 -19.64 3.59
CA LEU A 211 -10.41 -18.76 2.40
C LEU A 211 -9.36 -17.64 2.43
N ALA A 212 -8.79 -17.34 3.61
CA ALA A 212 -7.77 -16.33 3.80
C ALA A 212 -6.38 -16.98 3.97
N SER A 213 -5.38 -16.47 3.25
CA SER A 213 -4.01 -16.97 3.43
C SER A 213 -3.45 -16.52 4.79
N PRO A 214 -2.56 -17.31 5.42
CA PRO A 214 -1.98 -16.92 6.71
C PRO A 214 -1.20 -15.59 6.66
N GLU A 215 -0.55 -15.29 5.52
CA GLU A 215 0.13 -14.00 5.30
C GLU A 215 -0.85 -12.83 5.34
N CYS A 216 -2.03 -12.98 4.71
CA CYS A 216 -3.08 -11.96 4.75
C CYS A 216 -3.57 -11.74 6.18
N VAL A 217 -3.75 -12.81 6.95
CA VAL A 217 -4.21 -12.73 8.35
C VAL A 217 -3.19 -12.00 9.23
N ILE A 218 -1.90 -12.32 9.09
CA ILE A 218 -0.84 -11.62 9.82
C ILE A 218 -0.84 -10.13 9.48
N GLU A 219 -0.93 -9.78 8.19
CA GLU A 219 -0.93 -8.37 7.77
C GLU A 219 -2.18 -7.63 8.27
N VAL A 220 -3.35 -8.27 8.27
CA VAL A 220 -4.57 -7.67 8.81
C VAL A 220 -4.43 -7.41 10.31
N LEU A 221 -3.87 -8.36 11.07
CA LEU A 221 -3.65 -8.19 12.50
C LEU A 221 -2.71 -7.01 12.78
N ASN A 222 -1.58 -6.93 12.07
CA ASN A 222 -0.66 -5.79 12.16
C ASN A 222 -1.35 -4.47 11.84
N ALA A 223 -2.15 -4.43 10.77
CA ALA A 223 -2.91 -3.24 10.41
C ALA A 223 -3.92 -2.85 11.50
N ILE A 224 -4.62 -3.80 12.13
CA ILE A 224 -5.57 -3.52 13.22
C ILE A 224 -4.85 -2.94 14.44
N TYR A 225 -3.67 -3.46 14.80
CA TYR A 225 -2.88 -2.93 15.90
C TYR A 225 -2.47 -1.48 15.62
N ASP A 226 -1.99 -1.21 14.42
CA ASP A 226 -1.55 0.11 14.00
C ASP A 226 -2.70 1.13 13.89
N ILE A 227 -3.88 0.69 13.44
CA ILE A 227 -5.05 1.56 13.29
C ILE A 227 -5.59 1.96 14.66
N TYR A 228 -5.84 0.99 15.54
CA TYR A 228 -6.57 1.19 16.79
C TYR A 228 -5.67 1.20 18.03
N ALA A 229 -4.42 1.65 17.84
CA ALA A 229 -3.39 1.69 18.88
C ALA A 229 -3.74 2.62 20.05
N ASP A 230 -4.52 3.68 19.81
CA ASP A 230 -4.79 4.74 20.77
C ASP A 230 -6.29 5.08 20.82
N LYS A 231 -6.87 5.20 22.01
CA LYS A 231 -8.27 5.64 22.21
C LYS A 231 -8.54 7.08 21.81
N ASP A 232 -7.52 7.92 21.75
CA ASP A 232 -7.67 9.34 21.44
C ASP A 232 -7.82 9.60 19.94
N PHE A 233 -7.67 8.58 19.08
CA PHE A 233 -7.98 8.70 17.66
C PHE A 233 -9.48 8.89 17.42
N ASP A 234 -9.81 9.78 16.48
CA ASP A 234 -11.19 10.20 16.20
C ASP A 234 -12.13 9.07 15.76
N TYR A 235 -11.56 7.97 15.26
CA TYR A 235 -12.27 6.78 14.83
C TYR A 235 -12.33 5.65 15.88
N ASP A 236 -11.57 5.69 16.99
CA ASP A 236 -11.52 4.56 17.93
C ASP A 236 -12.90 4.32 18.58
N GLU A 237 -13.48 5.35 19.17
CA GLU A 237 -14.82 5.27 19.77
C GLU A 237 -15.93 4.92 18.74
N PRO A 238 -16.13 5.69 17.65
CA PRO A 238 -17.25 5.44 16.73
C PRO A 238 -17.10 4.19 15.85
N VAL A 239 -15.88 3.66 15.67
CA VAL A 239 -15.63 2.49 14.81
C VAL A 239 -15.25 1.26 15.62
N PHE A 240 -14.17 1.31 16.40
CA PHE A 240 -13.64 0.13 17.09
C PHE A 240 -14.55 -0.32 18.24
N VAL A 241 -14.95 0.63 19.09
CA VAL A 241 -15.78 0.34 20.28
C VAL A 241 -17.21 0.07 19.87
N GLN A 242 -17.85 1.05 19.23
CA GLN A 242 -19.26 0.95 18.85
C GLN A 242 -19.50 -0.10 17.77
N GLY A 243 -18.51 -0.36 16.92
CA GLY A 243 -18.55 -1.45 15.93
C GLY A 243 -18.31 -2.84 16.54
N GLY A 244 -17.94 -2.95 17.82
CA GLY A 244 -17.77 -4.23 18.50
C GLY A 244 -16.58 -5.04 17.98
N TYR A 245 -15.48 -4.38 17.63
CA TYR A 245 -14.33 -5.03 17.00
C TYR A 245 -13.54 -5.89 18.01
N LEU A 246 -13.45 -5.44 19.27
CA LEU A 246 -12.73 -6.17 20.31
C LEU A 246 -13.29 -7.58 20.56
N PRO A 247 -14.61 -7.80 20.79
CA PRO A 247 -15.17 -9.15 20.92
C PRO A 247 -14.89 -10.07 19.72
N LEU A 248 -14.86 -9.52 18.50
CA LEU A 248 -14.57 -10.30 17.28
C LEU A 248 -13.12 -10.81 17.31
N LEU A 249 -12.17 -9.92 17.64
CA LEU A 249 -10.75 -10.25 17.78
C LEU A 249 -10.51 -11.31 18.88
N GLU A 250 -11.21 -11.19 20.01
CA GLU A 250 -11.14 -12.20 21.07
C GLU A 250 -11.56 -13.59 20.59
N SER A 251 -12.62 -13.66 19.78
CA SER A 251 -13.12 -14.93 19.26
C SER A 251 -12.11 -15.64 18.35
N MET A 252 -11.22 -14.87 17.69
CA MET A 252 -10.24 -15.38 16.75
C MET A 252 -8.97 -15.92 17.40
N THR A 253 -8.64 -15.49 18.62
CA THR A 253 -7.47 -16.02 19.36
C THR A 253 -7.51 -17.55 19.51
N LYS A 254 -8.68 -18.17 19.29
CA LYS A 254 -8.91 -19.61 19.37
C LYS A 254 -8.74 -20.34 18.03
N SER A 255 -8.71 -19.64 16.90
CA SER A 255 -8.79 -20.22 15.55
C SER A 255 -7.51 -20.11 14.71
N ILE A 256 -6.45 -19.46 15.22
CA ILE A 256 -5.19 -19.32 14.47
C ILE A 256 -4.41 -20.63 14.56
N ASP A 257 -4.38 -21.40 13.46
CA ASP A 257 -3.55 -22.60 13.33
C ASP A 257 -2.08 -22.24 13.08
N LYS A 258 -1.18 -22.84 13.87
CA LYS A 258 0.27 -22.58 13.87
C LYS A 258 1.04 -23.43 12.86
N ARG A 259 0.36 -24.19 12.01
CA ARG A 259 0.95 -25.14 11.06
C ARG A 259 1.29 -24.48 9.73
N THR A 260 2.45 -23.84 9.66
CA THR A 260 2.96 -23.19 8.43
C THR A 260 4.48 -23.37 8.27
N SER A 261 5.05 -22.82 7.19
CA SER A 261 6.52 -22.77 6.98
C SER A 261 7.21 -22.08 8.18
N ARG A 262 8.49 -22.39 8.42
CA ARG A 262 9.20 -21.94 9.64
C ARG A 262 9.16 -20.41 9.84
N ASP A 263 9.38 -19.64 8.77
CA ASP A 263 9.33 -18.17 8.81
C ASP A 263 7.92 -17.65 9.10
N LEU A 264 6.93 -18.18 8.38
CA LEU A 264 5.54 -17.77 8.53
C LEU A 264 5.00 -18.12 9.91
N ARG A 265 5.47 -19.22 10.50
CA ARG A 265 5.15 -19.61 11.87
C ARG A 265 5.69 -18.62 12.90
N LEU A 266 6.93 -18.15 12.74
CA LEU A 266 7.50 -17.15 13.66
C LEU A 266 6.68 -15.85 13.63
N ARG A 267 6.36 -15.36 12.42
CA ARG A 267 5.52 -14.16 12.25
C ARG A 267 4.09 -14.36 12.76
N ALA A 268 3.53 -15.57 12.60
CA ALA A 268 2.22 -15.90 13.15
C ALA A 268 2.22 -15.98 14.68
N ASP A 269 3.27 -16.54 15.28
CA ASP A 269 3.43 -16.58 16.74
C ASP A 269 3.59 -15.15 17.31
N GLU A 270 4.40 -14.30 16.67
CA GLU A 270 4.54 -12.88 17.04
C GLU A 270 3.21 -12.12 16.93
N ALA A 271 2.50 -12.24 15.80
CA ALA A 271 1.19 -11.61 15.62
C ALA A 271 0.18 -12.12 16.66
N TYR A 272 0.24 -13.40 17.04
CA TYR A 272 -0.62 -13.96 18.07
C TYR A 272 -0.31 -13.41 19.47
N GLU A 273 0.98 -13.30 19.83
CA GLU A 273 1.39 -12.69 21.10
C GLU A 273 0.96 -11.22 21.17
N ASN A 274 1.15 -10.48 20.07
CA ASN A 274 0.69 -9.11 19.93
C ASN A 274 -0.85 -9.00 20.02
N LEU A 275 -1.61 -9.96 19.47
CA LEU A 275 -3.07 -10.01 19.62
C LEU A 275 -3.50 -10.08 21.09
N ILE A 276 -2.88 -10.98 21.86
CA ILE A 276 -3.19 -11.15 23.29
C ILE A 276 -2.86 -9.86 24.04
N ALA A 277 -1.68 -9.28 23.79
CA ALA A 277 -1.26 -8.04 24.41
C ALA A 277 -2.20 -6.87 24.07
N PHE A 278 -2.56 -6.75 22.79
CA PHE A 278 -3.48 -5.73 22.29
C PHE A 278 -4.88 -5.84 22.92
N ILE A 279 -5.45 -7.05 22.98
CA ILE A 279 -6.77 -7.28 23.62
C ILE A 279 -6.72 -6.86 25.10
N LYS A 280 -5.66 -7.24 25.81
CA LYS A 280 -5.49 -6.84 27.21
C LYS A 280 -5.38 -5.32 27.34
N TYR A 281 -4.53 -4.70 26.52
CA TYR A 281 -4.36 -3.25 26.48
C TYR A 281 -5.68 -2.51 26.25
N LYS A 282 -6.47 -2.90 25.23
CA LYS A 282 -7.75 -2.25 24.93
C LYS A 282 -8.80 -2.46 26.03
N LYS A 283 -8.73 -3.54 26.82
CA LYS A 283 -9.57 -3.69 28.01
C LYS A 283 -9.16 -2.73 29.11
N ASP A 284 -7.87 -2.68 29.43
CA ASP A 284 -7.35 -1.85 30.51
C ASP A 284 -7.59 -0.35 30.21
N GLU A 285 -7.41 0.07 28.95
CA GLU A 285 -7.68 1.42 28.44
C GLU A 285 -9.14 1.88 28.64
N ARG A 286 -10.07 0.93 28.77
CA ARG A 286 -11.52 1.15 28.93
C ARG A 286 -12.01 1.09 30.36
N HIS A 287 -11.25 0.46 31.25
CA HIS A 287 -11.55 0.45 32.68
C HIS A 287 -10.96 1.66 33.42
N ASN A 288 -10.05 2.39 32.76
CA ASN A 288 -9.45 3.65 33.21
C ASN A 288 -10.07 4.87 32.51
#